data_AF-A0A1N6D8U5-F1
#
_entry.id   AF-A0A1N6D8U5-F1
#
_cell.length_a   1.000
_cell.length_b   1.000
_cell.length_c   1.000
_cell.angle_alpha   90.00
_cell.angle_beta   90.00
_cell.angle_gamma   90.00
#
_symmetry.space_group_name_H-M   'P 1'
#
loop_
_entity.id
_entity.type
_entity.pdbx_description
1 polymer ?
#
loop_
_entity_poly.entity_id
_entity_poly.type
_entity_poly.pdbx_seq_one_letter_code
_entity_poly.pdbx_strand_id
1 'polypeptide(L)'
;MKVAPDKWKHFYVGVPMGIVLQLSGFFLFPGELLYGAVFALVGNVGISYGFELFSLVTGKGHHDLMDAVAAVIGGVLGQGAVLLTLLLG
;
A
#
# COMPACT_ATOMS: atom_id res chain seq x y z
N MET A 1 10.97 20.04 6.70
CA MET A 1 11.52 18.82 6.06
C MET A 1 10.96 18.79 4.63
N LYS A 2 11.80 18.99 3.61
CA LYS A 2 11.33 18.98 2.21
C LYS A 2 11.18 17.51 1.82
N VAL A 3 9.96 17.07 1.48
CA VAL A 3 9.76 15.71 0.95
C VAL A 3 10.59 15.59 -0.32
N ALA A 4 11.55 14.67 -0.34
CA ALA A 4 12.38 14.47 -1.52
C ALA A 4 11.49 14.05 -2.71
N PRO A 5 11.79 14.46 -3.95
CA PRO A 5 10.97 14.14 -5.13
C PRO A 5 10.71 12.63 -5.29
N ASP A 6 11.68 11.83 -4.87
CA ASP A 6 11.63 10.37 -4.79
C ASP A 6 10.44 9.83 -3.95
N LYS A 7 10.12 10.45 -2.81
CA LYS A 7 9.06 9.95 -1.92
C LYS A 7 7.67 10.08 -2.55
N TRP A 8 7.48 11.07 -3.42
CA TRP A 8 6.25 11.20 -4.20
C TRP A 8 6.05 10.03 -5.17
N LYS A 9 7.12 9.52 -5.77
CA LYS A 9 7.04 8.33 -6.63
C LYS A 9 6.56 7.13 -5.83
N HIS A 10 7.10 6.89 -4.64
CA HIS A 10 6.67 5.80 -3.76
C HIS A 10 5.21 5.96 -3.32
N PHE A 11 4.79 7.18 -2.97
CA PHE A 11 3.38 7.48 -2.72
C PHE A 11 2.48 7.15 -3.92
N TYR A 12 2.83 7.61 -5.12
CA TYR A 12 2.03 7.37 -6.33
C TYR A 12 1.98 5.89 -6.73
N VAL A 13 3.03 5.11 -6.44
CA VAL A 13 3.02 3.64 -6.61
C VAL A 13 2.18 2.96 -5.53
N GLY A 14 2.15 3.52 -4.33
CA GLY A 14 1.30 3.05 -3.24
C GLY A 14 -0.18 3.03 -3.60
N VAL A 15 -0.69 4.10 -4.23
CA VAL A 15 -2.12 4.23 -4.60
C VAL A 15 -2.66 3.04 -5.41
N PRO A 16 -2.12 2.69 -6.59
CA PRO A 16 -2.59 1.55 -7.35
C PRO A 16 -2.38 0.23 -6.60
N MET A 17 -1.32 0.08 -5.82
CA MET A 17 -1.11 -1.11 -4.99
C MET A 17 -2.24 -1.28 -3.96
N GLY A 18 -2.64 -0.21 -3.27
CA GLY A 18 -3.76 -0.23 -2.32
C GLY A 18 -5.09 -0.59 -2.99
N ILE A 19 -5.33 -0.07 -4.20
CA ILE A 19 -6.52 -0.42 -5.00
C ILE A 19 -6.53 -1.92 -5.32
N VAL A 20 -5.42 -2.43 -5.88
CA VAL A 20 -5.30 -3.85 -6.26
C VAL A 20 -5.49 -4.75 -5.04
N LEU A 21 -4.83 -4.45 -3.92
CA LEU A 21 -4.94 -5.26 -2.70
C LEU A 21 -6.36 -5.25 -2.12
N GLN A 22 -7.05 -4.11 -2.13
CA GLN A 22 -8.44 -4.03 -1.66
C GLN A 22 -9.40 -4.79 -2.56
N LEU A 23 -9.21 -4.74 -3.89
CA LEU A 23 -9.99 -5.54 -4.83
C LEU A 23 -9.71 -7.04 -4.65
N SER A 24 -8.45 -7.43 -4.47
CA SER A 24 -8.10 -8.82 -4.14
C SER A 24 -8.75 -9.27 -2.83
N GLY A 25 -8.74 -8.42 -1.79
CA GLY A 25 -9.44 -8.69 -0.54
C GLY A 25 -10.94 -8.89 -0.73
N PHE A 26 -11.59 -8.09 -1.60
CA PHE A 26 -13.00 -8.26 -1.93
C PHE A 26 -13.30 -9.61 -2.62
N PHE A 27 -12.41 -10.08 -3.51
CA PHE A 27 -12.56 -11.40 -4.14
C PHE A 27 -12.27 -12.57 -3.20
N LEU A 28 -11.31 -12.42 -2.29
CA LEU A 28 -10.92 -13.48 -1.35
C LEU A 28 -11.88 -13.63 -0.16
N PHE A 29 -12.51 -12.53 0.26
CA PHE A 29 -13.42 -12.47 1.40
C PHE A 29 -14.79 -11.91 0.98
N PRO A 30 -15.55 -12.64 0.14
CA PRO A 30 -16.82 -12.15 -0.40
C PRO A 30 -17.84 -11.89 0.72
N GLY A 31 -18.47 -10.71 0.70
CA GLY A 31 -19.45 -10.28 1.70
C GLY A 31 -18.84 -9.77 3.01
N GLU A 32 -17.54 -9.97 3.22
CA GLU A 32 -16.86 -9.63 4.47
C GLU A 32 -15.88 -8.46 4.27
N LEU A 33 -16.43 -7.27 4.12
CA LEU A 33 -15.67 -6.06 3.77
C LEU A 33 -14.52 -5.78 4.75
N LEU A 34 -14.72 -6.05 6.05
CA LEU A 34 -13.71 -5.87 7.09
C LEU A 34 -12.50 -6.79 6.89
N TYR A 35 -12.69 -8.09 6.62
CA TYR A 35 -11.58 -9.02 6.39
C TYR A 35 -10.80 -8.64 5.12
N GLY A 36 -11.51 -8.24 4.06
CA GLY A 36 -10.89 -7.71 2.85
C GLY A 36 -10.04 -6.45 3.11
N ALA A 37 -10.55 -5.53 3.94
CA ALA A 37 -9.82 -4.31 4.30
C ALA A 37 -8.58 -4.58 5.16
N VAL A 38 -8.68 -5.48 6.15
CA VAL A 38 -7.54 -5.89 6.97
C VAL A 38 -6.49 -6.60 6.12
N PHE A 39 -6.90 -7.51 5.24
CA PHE A 39 -6.00 -8.18 4.29
C PHE A 39 -5.22 -7.16 3.45
N ALA A 40 -5.91 -6.19 2.87
CA ALA A 40 -5.29 -5.19 2.02
C ALA A 40 -4.31 -4.29 2.81
N LEU A 41 -4.68 -3.89 4.03
CA LEU A 41 -3.81 -3.07 4.88
C LEU A 41 -2.54 -3.82 5.30
N VAL A 42 -2.68 -5.07 5.74
CA VAL A 42 -1.53 -5.92 6.11
C VAL A 42 -0.64 -6.17 4.91
N GLY A 43 -1.22 -6.46 3.74
CA GLY A 43 -0.49 -6.62 2.49
C GLY A 43 0.26 -5.35 2.09
N ASN A 44 -0.38 -4.19 2.19
CA ASN A 44 0.21 -2.89 1.85
C ASN A 44 1.44 -2.59 2.73
N VAL A 45 1.32 -2.79 4.05
CA VAL A 45 2.45 -2.64 4.99
C VAL A 45 3.53 -3.66 4.71
N GLY A 46 3.16 -4.94 4.55
CA GLY A 46 4.10 -6.04 4.34
C GLY A 46 4.91 -5.90 3.05
N ILE A 47 4.26 -5.51 1.94
CA ILE A 47 4.93 -5.30 0.65
C ILE A 47 5.84 -4.07 0.71
N SER A 48 5.34 -2.94 1.24
CA SER A 48 6.10 -1.70 1.33
C SER A 48 7.36 -1.86 2.18
N TYR A 49 7.21 -2.42 3.37
CA TYR A 49 8.35 -2.70 4.25
C TYR A 49 9.23 -3.84 3.73
N GLY A 50 8.64 -4.84 3.08
CA GLY A 50 9.35 -5.96 2.48
C GLY A 50 10.36 -5.53 1.42
N PHE A 51 10.01 -4.56 0.56
CA PHE A 51 10.95 -3.99 -0.41
C PHE A 51 12.11 -3.27 0.28
N GLU A 52 11.84 -2.51 1.34
CA GLU A 52 12.90 -1.84 2.11
C GLU A 52 13.83 -2.82 2.81
N LEU A 53 13.28 -3.84 3.46
CA LEU A 53 14.06 -4.88 4.11
C LEU A 53 14.89 -5.67 3.09
N PHE A 54 14.33 -5.95 1.92
CA PHE A 54 15.05 -6.61 0.83
C PHE A 54 16.22 -5.75 0.34
N SER A 55 16.02 -4.44 0.13
CA SER A 55 17.09 -3.50 -0.24
C SER A 55 18.20 -3.45 0.82
N LEU A 56 17.82 -3.42 2.10
CA LEU A 56 18.76 -3.42 3.23
C LEU A 56 19.60 -4.71 3.28
N VAL A 57 18.97 -5.88 3.13
CA VAL A 57 19.64 -7.18 3.26
C VAL A 57 20.52 -7.49 2.05
N THR A 58 20.05 -7.16 0.84
CA THR A 58 20.75 -7.52 -0.40
C THR A 58 21.72 -6.46 -0.90
N GLY A 59 21.63 -5.24 -0.37
CA GLY A 59 22.34 -4.06 -0.89
C GLY A 59 21.88 -3.64 -2.29
N LYS A 60 20.78 -4.20 -2.81
CA LYS A 60 20.23 -3.86 -4.12
C LYS A 60 19.09 -2.86 -3.97
N GLY A 61 19.33 -1.62 -4.40
CA GLY A 61 18.35 -0.54 -4.33
C GLY A 61 18.79 0.56 -3.38
N HIS A 62 17.86 1.45 -3.06
CA HIS A 62 18.04 2.49 -2.04
C HIS A 62 17.25 2.04 -0.82
N HIS A 63 17.92 1.96 0.35
CA HIS A 63 17.22 1.73 1.60
C HIS A 63 16.90 3.07 2.25
N ASP A 64 15.62 3.37 2.37
CA ASP A 64 15.09 4.50 3.11
C ASP A 64 13.67 4.16 3.61
N LEU A 65 13.52 4.04 4.94
CA LEU A 65 12.23 3.73 5.56
C LEU A 65 11.11 4.70 5.13
N MET A 66 11.44 5.95 4.77
CA MET A 66 10.47 6.91 4.27
C MET A 66 9.84 6.51 2.93
N ASP A 67 10.48 5.66 2.13
CA ASP A 67 9.91 5.10 0.90
C ASP A 67 8.78 4.12 1.20
N ALA A 68 8.99 3.23 2.18
CA ALA A 68 7.93 2.36 2.66
C ALA A 68 6.77 3.17 3.27
N VAL A 69 7.06 4.18 4.09
CA VAL A 69 6.02 5.02 4.69
C VAL A 69 5.21 5.75 3.62
N ALA A 70 5.88 6.34 2.63
CA ALA A 70 5.21 7.04 1.53
C ALA A 70 4.31 6.08 0.73
N ALA A 71 4.80 4.88 0.41
CA ALA A 71 4.03 3.85 -0.28
C ALA A 71 2.82 3.38 0.54
N VAL A 72 2.97 3.16 1.85
CA VAL A 72 1.86 2.79 2.75
C VAL A 72 0.77 3.86 2.75
N ILE A 73 1.13 5.14 2.88
CA ILE A 73 0.16 6.24 2.88
C ILE A 73 -0.59 6.29 1.53
N GLY A 74 0.13 6.16 0.41
CA GLY A 74 -0.49 6.05 -0.91
C GLY A 74 -1.45 4.86 -0.99
N GLY A 75 -1.04 3.70 -0.50
CA GLY A 75 -1.86 2.48 -0.49
C GLY A 75 -3.11 2.60 0.37
N VAL A 76 -3.03 3.25 1.54
CA VAL A 76 -4.21 3.53 2.37
C VAL A 76 -5.20 4.44 1.62
N LEU A 77 -4.70 5.43 0.87
CA LEU A 77 -5.55 6.32 0.07
C LEU A 77 -6.23 5.57 -1.08
N GLY A 78 -5.50 4.71 -1.80
CA GLY A 78 -6.05 3.86 -2.85
C GLY A 78 -7.08 2.87 -2.33
N GLN A 79 -6.78 2.21 -1.20
CA GLN A 79 -7.70 1.34 -0.49
C GLN A 79 -8.98 2.07 -0.07
N GLY A 80 -8.84 3.25 0.53
CA GLY A 80 -9.96 4.08 0.96
C GLY A 80 -10.88 4.48 -0.19
N ALA A 81 -10.32 4.79 -1.37
CA ALA A 81 -11.10 5.11 -2.56
C ALA A 81 -11.99 3.94 -3.02
N VAL A 82 -11.45 2.71 -3.01
CA VAL A 82 -12.22 1.50 -3.34
C VAL A 82 -13.31 1.25 -2.28
N LEU A 83 -12.96 1.31 -0.99
CA LEU A 83 -13.93 1.11 0.09
C LEU A 83 -15.07 2.13 0.03
N LEU A 84 -14.75 3.41 -0.19
CA LEU A 84 -15.76 4.45 -0.35
C LEU A 84 -16.70 4.15 -1.53
N THR A 85 -16.15 3.67 -2.64
CA THR A 85 -16.95 3.30 -3.82
C THR A 85 -17.87 2.12 -3.51
N LEU A 86 -17.38 1.10 -2.80
CA LEU A 86 -18.17 -0.08 -2.40
C LEU A 86 -19.25 0.23 -1.35
N LEU A 87 -19.06 1.27 -0.54
CA LEU A 87 -20.03 1.67 0.50
C LEU A 87 -21.11 2.63 -0.02
N LEU A 88 -20.84 3.37 -1.10
CA LEU A 88 -21.77 4.36 -1.66
C LEU A 88 -22.53 3.85 -2.90
N GLY A 89 -22.07 2.78 -3.53
CA GLY A 89 -22.72 2.13 -4.69
C GLY A 89 -23.59 0.96 -4.28
#